data_AF-A0A976FGN3-F1
#
_entry.id   AF-A0A976FGN3-F1
#
_cell.length_a   1.000
_cell.length_b   1.000
_cell.length_c   1.000
_cell.angle_alpha   90.00
_cell.angle_beta   90.00
_cell.angle_gamma   90.00
#
_symmetry.space_group_name_H-M   'P 1'
#
loop_
_entity.id
_entity.type
_entity.pdbx_description
1 polymer ?
#
loop_
_entity_poly.entity_id
_entity_poly.type
_entity_poly.pdbx_seq_one_letter_code
_entity_poly.pdbx_strand_id
1 'polypeptide(L)'
;MTLYMTDGTTAAGATTDSDSSVTRMDNIYPALEVMAEVKMPLLVHGEVADPSVDLFDREATFIEQILKPLVNRFPRLKIVMEHITTKEAVDFVLQAPPNVAATITPQHLLYNRNAIFQGGLRPRKYCLPFFWNRQ
;
A
#
# COMPACT_ATOMS: atom_id res chain seq x y z
N MET A 1 -5.48 -4.59 -12.17
CA MET A 1 -4.73 -3.35 -12.44
C MET A 1 -4.04 -2.97 -11.15
N THR A 2 -2.72 -2.79 -11.16
CA THR A 2 -1.98 -2.30 -9.99
C THR A 2 -2.00 -0.78 -10.01
N LEU A 3 -2.53 -0.19 -8.95
CA LEU A 3 -2.62 1.26 -8.77
C LEU A 3 -1.64 1.66 -7.67
N TYR A 4 -0.66 2.46 -8.07
CA TYR A 4 0.21 3.19 -7.14
C TYR A 4 -0.52 4.51 -6.78
N MET A 5 -0.53 4.87 -5.51
CA MET A 5 -1.45 5.86 -4.98
C MET A 5 -0.71 6.92 -4.18
N THR A 6 -1.05 8.21 -4.37
CA THR A 6 -0.60 9.30 -3.48
C THR A 6 -1.73 10.31 -3.22
N ASP A 7 -1.53 11.17 -2.23
CA ASP A 7 -2.50 12.08 -1.60
C ASP A 7 -2.51 13.51 -2.20
N GLY A 8 -2.28 13.64 -3.52
CA GLY A 8 -2.58 14.88 -4.23
C GLY A 8 -1.41 15.79 -4.59
N THR A 9 -0.15 15.38 -4.41
CA THR A 9 1.02 16.23 -4.72
C THR A 9 2.04 15.61 -5.68
N THR A 10 1.66 14.53 -6.38
CA THR A 10 2.41 13.73 -7.38
C THR A 10 2.72 12.32 -6.88
N ALA A 11 2.68 11.37 -7.80
CA ALA A 11 2.98 9.97 -7.53
C ALA A 11 4.45 9.58 -7.70
N ALA A 12 5.25 10.54 -8.15
CA ALA A 12 6.66 10.34 -8.40
C ALA A 12 7.39 9.95 -7.10
N GLY A 13 7.91 8.73 -7.06
CA GLY A 13 8.84 8.29 -6.02
C GLY A 13 8.28 7.40 -4.91
N ALA A 14 7.04 6.91 -5.01
CA ALA A 14 6.53 5.88 -4.09
C ALA A 14 7.26 4.54 -4.27
N THR A 15 7.63 4.19 -5.51
CA THR A 15 8.49 3.05 -5.87
C THR A 15 8.98 3.20 -7.31
N THR A 16 9.71 2.22 -7.87
CA THR A 16 10.21 2.24 -9.25
C THR A 16 9.07 2.45 -10.27
N ASP A 17 9.26 3.34 -11.25
CA ASP A 17 8.32 3.70 -12.33
C ASP A 17 6.94 4.23 -11.87
N SER A 18 6.88 4.91 -10.72
CA SER A 18 5.64 5.47 -10.14
C SER A 18 5.28 6.89 -10.62
N ASP A 19 6.01 7.47 -11.59
CA ASP A 19 5.78 8.86 -12.02
C ASP A 19 4.39 9.11 -12.64
N SER A 20 3.73 8.05 -13.15
CA SER A 20 2.39 8.13 -13.76
C SER A 20 1.24 7.72 -12.85
N SER A 21 1.47 7.63 -11.53
CA SER A 21 0.44 7.09 -10.64
C SER A 21 -0.68 8.05 -10.29
N VAL A 22 -1.71 7.50 -9.62
CA VAL A 22 -2.94 8.24 -9.34
C VAL A 22 -2.70 9.24 -8.22
N THR A 23 -2.90 10.51 -8.58
CA THR A 23 -2.74 11.66 -7.68
C THR A 23 -3.96 11.89 -6.80
N ARG A 24 -5.16 11.52 -7.26
CA ARG A 24 -6.39 11.61 -6.45
C ARG A 24 -7.35 10.49 -6.80
N MET A 25 -7.96 9.89 -5.78
CA MET A 25 -8.87 8.74 -5.95
C MET A 25 -10.16 9.07 -6.67
N ASP A 26 -10.69 10.28 -6.49
CA ASP A 26 -11.90 10.75 -7.15
C ASP A 26 -11.79 10.73 -8.68
N ASN A 27 -10.60 10.98 -9.21
CA ASN A 27 -10.33 10.93 -10.65
C ASN A 27 -10.54 9.54 -11.27
N ILE A 28 -10.40 8.46 -10.47
CA ILE A 28 -10.48 7.08 -10.98
C ILE A 28 -11.75 6.35 -10.56
N TYR A 29 -12.65 6.98 -9.80
CA TYR A 29 -13.90 6.33 -9.38
C TYR A 29 -14.71 5.73 -10.53
N PRO A 30 -14.88 6.38 -11.69
CA PRO A 30 -15.57 5.75 -12.81
C PRO A 30 -14.92 4.44 -13.27
N ALA A 31 -13.58 4.37 -13.25
CA ALA A 31 -12.87 3.14 -13.58
C ALA A 31 -13.05 2.07 -12.49
N LEU A 32 -13.05 2.45 -11.22
CA LEU A 32 -13.28 1.53 -10.10
C LEU A 32 -14.71 0.96 -10.09
N GLU A 33 -15.70 1.76 -10.50
CA GLU A 33 -17.08 1.30 -10.70
C GLU A 33 -17.13 0.18 -11.74
N VAL A 34 -16.52 0.41 -12.92
CA VAL A 34 -16.42 -0.61 -13.97
C VAL A 34 -15.66 -1.84 -13.47
N MET A 35 -14.54 -1.67 -12.77
CA MET A 35 -13.78 -2.79 -12.19
C MET A 35 -14.66 -3.62 -11.24
N ALA A 36 -15.47 -2.98 -10.40
CA ALA A 36 -16.40 -3.67 -9.51
C ALA A 36 -17.48 -4.43 -10.29
N GLU A 37 -18.03 -3.85 -11.36
CA GLU A 37 -19.02 -4.48 -12.24
C GLU A 37 -18.48 -5.73 -12.94
N VAL A 38 -17.26 -5.62 -13.50
CA VAL A 38 -16.62 -6.74 -14.21
C VAL A 38 -15.86 -7.69 -13.28
N LYS A 39 -15.92 -7.47 -11.95
CA LYS A 39 -15.23 -8.25 -10.91
C LYS A 39 -13.71 -8.29 -11.07
N MET A 40 -13.12 -7.24 -11.65
CA MET A 40 -11.68 -7.08 -11.76
C MET A 40 -11.11 -6.62 -10.40
N PRO A 41 -10.08 -7.30 -9.86
CA PRO A 41 -9.48 -6.88 -8.60
C PRO A 41 -8.62 -5.62 -8.79
N LEU A 42 -8.70 -4.76 -7.77
CA LEU A 42 -7.80 -3.64 -7.55
C LEU A 42 -6.63 -4.12 -6.68
N LEU A 43 -5.40 -3.96 -7.18
CA LEU A 43 -4.18 -4.25 -6.41
C LEU A 43 -3.56 -2.91 -6.01
N VAL A 44 -3.30 -2.69 -4.73
CA VAL A 44 -2.79 -1.41 -4.22
C VAL A 44 -1.41 -1.57 -3.59
N HIS A 45 -0.49 -0.68 -4.00
CA HIS A 45 0.72 -0.40 -3.22
C HIS A 45 0.33 0.58 -2.12
N GLY A 46 0.19 0.09 -0.90
CA GLY A 46 -0.47 0.83 0.18
C GLY A 46 0.45 1.77 0.97
N GLU A 47 1.06 2.76 0.33
CA GLU A 47 1.83 3.81 1.00
C GLU A 47 1.43 5.20 0.48
N VAL A 48 1.37 6.20 1.36
CA VAL A 48 1.35 7.59 0.92
C VAL A 48 2.75 8.07 0.52
N ALA A 49 2.87 8.97 -0.44
CA ALA A 49 4.17 9.54 -0.83
C ALA A 49 4.45 10.93 -0.23
N ASP A 50 3.55 11.45 0.63
CA ASP A 50 3.74 12.74 1.28
C ASP A 50 5.14 12.82 1.94
N PRO A 51 6.00 13.77 1.54
CA PRO A 51 7.31 13.95 2.15
C PRO A 51 7.25 14.40 3.61
N SER A 52 6.09 14.88 4.08
CA SER A 52 5.85 15.25 5.48
C SER A 52 5.54 14.03 6.37
N VAL A 53 5.17 12.89 5.78
CA VAL A 53 4.89 11.64 6.50
C VAL A 53 6.16 10.81 6.57
N ASP A 54 6.55 10.44 7.79
CA ASP A 54 7.69 9.56 8.05
C ASP A 54 7.52 8.24 7.30
N LEU A 55 8.61 7.75 6.71
CA LEU A 55 8.64 6.54 5.89
C LEU A 55 7.96 5.34 6.59
N PHE A 56 8.12 5.21 7.91
CA PHE A 56 7.57 4.11 8.69
C PHE A 56 6.07 4.24 8.98
N ASP A 57 5.50 5.44 8.81
CA ASP A 57 4.08 5.73 9.05
C ASP A 57 3.25 5.77 7.76
N ARG A 58 3.89 5.66 6.59
CA ARG A 58 3.22 5.78 5.27
C ARG A 58 2.17 4.71 5.02
N GLU A 59 2.44 3.46 5.42
CA GLU A 59 1.51 2.34 5.26
C GLU A 59 0.27 2.52 6.15
N ALA A 60 0.47 2.87 7.42
CA ALA A 60 -0.62 3.12 8.36
C ALA A 60 -1.48 4.33 7.91
N THR A 61 -0.83 5.40 7.47
CA THR A 61 -1.51 6.60 6.95
C THR A 61 -2.35 6.27 5.72
N PHE A 62 -1.84 5.45 4.81
CA PHE A 62 -2.59 4.99 3.63
C PHE A 62 -3.86 4.22 4.04
N ILE A 63 -3.76 3.31 5.02
CA ILE A 63 -4.90 2.53 5.50
C ILE A 63 -6.02 3.45 6.00
N GLU A 64 -5.66 4.42 6.86
CA GLU A 64 -6.63 5.32 7.48
C GLU A 64 -7.26 6.29 6.49
N GLN A 65 -6.44 6.92 5.66
CA GLN A 65 -6.89 8.04 4.83
C GLN A 65 -7.45 7.61 3.47
N ILE A 66 -7.02 6.46 2.94
CA ILE A 66 -7.35 6.03 1.58
C ILE A 66 -8.10 4.70 1.59
N LEU A 67 -7.51 3.65 2.17
CA LEU A 67 -8.05 2.29 2.03
C LEU A 67 -9.40 2.11 2.73
N LYS A 68 -9.54 2.57 3.98
CA LYS A 68 -10.81 2.50 4.72
C LYS A 68 -11.94 3.24 4.00
N PRO A 69 -11.80 4.52 3.59
CA PRO A 69 -12.80 5.20 2.78
C PRO A 69 -13.13 4.46 1.48
N LEU A 70 -12.12 3.89 0.82
CA LEU A 70 -12.30 3.19 -0.45
C LEU A 70 -13.14 1.92 -0.31
N VAL A 71 -12.84 1.09 0.69
CA VAL A 71 -13.61 -0.13 1.01
C VAL A 71 -15.07 0.20 1.31
N ASN A 72 -15.30 1.27 2.09
CA ASN A 72 -16.65 1.72 2.42
C ASN A 72 -17.41 2.22 1.19
N ARG A 73 -16.73 2.90 0.25
CA ARG A 73 -17.35 3.43 -0.97
C ARG A 73 -17.66 2.35 -2.00
N PHE A 74 -16.80 1.35 -2.13
CA PHE A 74 -16.94 0.28 -3.13
C PHE A 74 -17.04 -1.10 -2.46
N PRO A 75 -18.14 -1.41 -1.75
CA PRO A 75 -18.28 -2.66 -1.01
C PRO A 75 -18.29 -3.92 -1.89
N ARG A 76 -18.44 -3.76 -3.22
CA ARG A 76 -18.39 -4.87 -4.19
C ARG A 76 -17.04 -5.00 -4.90
N LEU A 77 -16.15 -4.01 -4.81
CA LEU A 77 -14.84 -4.05 -5.45
C LEU A 77 -13.93 -4.98 -4.66
N LYS A 78 -13.27 -5.93 -5.33
CA LYS A 78 -12.23 -6.76 -4.70
C LYS A 78 -10.94 -5.96 -4.62
N ILE A 79 -10.34 -5.89 -3.44
CA ILE A 79 -9.13 -5.11 -3.17
C ILE A 79 -8.07 -6.01 -2.55
N VAL A 80 -6.85 -5.95 -3.08
CA VAL A 80 -5.68 -6.60 -2.49
C VAL A 80 -4.67 -5.53 -2.11
N MET A 81 -4.36 -5.43 -0.83
CA MET A 81 -3.24 -4.63 -0.35
C MET A 81 -1.97 -5.43 -0.53
N GLU A 82 -1.14 -5.02 -1.48
CA GLU A 82 0.08 -5.77 -1.81
C GLU A 82 1.11 -5.60 -0.69
N HIS A 83 1.95 -6.63 -0.53
CA HIS A 83 3.20 -6.64 0.23
C HIS A 83 3.15 -5.85 1.55
N ILE A 84 2.17 -6.17 2.40
CA ILE A 84 1.98 -5.51 3.69
C ILE A 84 3.16 -5.75 4.62
N THR A 85 3.49 -4.75 5.44
CA THR A 85 4.69 -4.76 6.27
C THR A 85 4.43 -4.49 7.75
N THR A 86 3.27 -3.94 8.10
CA THR A 86 2.94 -3.50 9.47
C THR A 86 1.91 -4.40 10.16
N LYS A 87 1.91 -4.37 11.50
CA LYS A 87 0.86 -5.03 12.30
C LYS A 87 -0.50 -4.41 12.02
N GLU A 88 -0.54 -3.09 11.83
CA GLU A 88 -1.72 -2.30 11.53
C GLU A 88 -2.38 -2.78 10.23
N ALA A 89 -1.61 -3.07 9.19
CA ALA A 89 -2.12 -3.65 7.95
C ALA A 89 -2.70 -5.06 8.15
N VAL A 90 -2.01 -5.92 8.93
CA VAL A 90 -2.52 -7.26 9.26
C VAL A 90 -3.84 -7.16 10.02
N ASP A 91 -3.89 -6.34 11.06
CA ASP A 91 -5.08 -6.14 11.88
C ASP A 91 -6.25 -5.57 11.06
N PHE A 92 -5.97 -4.64 10.15
CA PHE A 92 -6.96 -4.10 9.22
C PHE A 92 -7.53 -5.19 8.32
N VAL A 93 -6.70 -5.98 7.65
CA VAL A 93 -7.15 -7.03 6.72
C VAL A 93 -7.95 -8.10 7.44
N LEU A 94 -7.56 -8.47 8.67
CA LEU A 94 -8.30 -9.44 9.49
C LEU A 94 -9.70 -8.96 9.91
N GLN A 95 -9.89 -7.64 10.02
CA GLN A 95 -11.16 -7.01 10.41
C GLN A 95 -11.98 -6.52 9.20
N ALA A 96 -11.38 -6.48 8.01
CA ALA A 96 -12.00 -5.98 6.81
C ALA A 96 -13.08 -6.95 6.26
N PRO A 97 -14.00 -6.47 5.40
CA PRO A 97 -14.99 -7.34 4.79
C PRO A 97 -14.34 -8.34 3.81
N PRO A 98 -15.06 -9.40 3.40
CA PRO A 98 -14.49 -10.51 2.61
C PRO A 98 -13.94 -10.15 1.21
N ASN A 99 -14.19 -8.93 0.74
CA ASN A 99 -13.67 -8.41 -0.53
C ASN A 99 -12.27 -7.80 -0.40
N VAL A 100 -11.67 -7.79 0.79
CA VAL A 100 -10.32 -7.27 1.06
C VAL A 100 -9.37 -8.42 1.39
N ALA A 101 -8.20 -8.42 0.77
CA ALA A 101 -7.11 -9.36 1.04
C ALA A 101 -5.76 -8.63 1.05
N ALA A 102 -4.70 -9.36 1.38
CA ALA A 102 -3.34 -8.86 1.27
C ALA A 102 -2.35 -9.94 0.84
N THR A 103 -1.21 -9.50 0.32
CA THR A 103 -0.05 -10.37 0.05
C THR A 103 1.09 -10.01 1.00
N ILE A 104 1.95 -10.99 1.30
CA ILE A 104 3.15 -10.80 2.12
C ILE A 104 4.32 -11.40 1.35
N THR A 105 5.45 -10.68 1.29
CA THR A 105 6.63 -11.15 0.57
C THR A 105 7.53 -12.02 1.45
N PRO A 106 8.37 -12.91 0.87
CA PRO A 106 9.33 -13.68 1.64
C PRO A 106 10.31 -12.81 2.44
N GLN A 107 10.78 -11.70 1.87
CA GLN A 107 11.71 -10.81 2.56
C GLN A 107 11.08 -10.16 3.80
N HIS A 108 9.82 -9.74 3.73
CA HIS A 108 9.11 -9.13 4.87
C HIS A 108 8.78 -10.16 5.97
N LEU A 109 8.78 -11.46 5.66
CA LEU A 109 8.71 -12.52 6.67
C LEU A 109 10.07 -12.83 7.32
N LEU A 110 11.16 -12.72 6.56
CA LEU A 110 12.49 -13.15 6.99
C LEU A 110 13.32 -12.03 7.64
N TYR A 111 13.05 -10.78 7.31
CA TYR A 111 13.89 -9.64 7.69
C TYR A 111 13.09 -8.52 8.33
N ASN A 112 13.77 -7.75 9.17
CA ASN A 112 13.32 -6.46 9.67
C ASN A 112 14.31 -5.36 9.25
N ARG A 113 14.01 -4.09 9.61
CA ARG A 113 14.82 -2.93 9.22
C ARG A 113 16.32 -3.06 9.50
N ASN A 114 16.71 -3.77 10.56
CA ASN A 114 18.12 -3.94 10.92
C ASN A 114 18.89 -4.71 9.86
N ALA A 115 18.22 -5.54 9.06
CA ALA A 115 18.84 -6.33 8.00
C ALA A 115 19.56 -5.45 6.96
N ILE A 116 19.12 -4.20 6.76
CA ILE A 116 19.73 -3.22 5.86
C ILE A 116 21.03 -2.65 6.43
N PHE A 117 21.13 -2.50 7.76
CA PHE A 117 22.24 -1.81 8.43
C PHE A 117 23.25 -2.74 9.12
N GLN A 118 22.93 -4.02 9.25
CA GLN A 118 23.77 -5.00 9.93
C GLN A 118 25.09 -5.21 9.16
N GLY A 119 26.20 -4.76 9.78
CA GLY A 119 27.54 -4.85 9.19
C GLY A 119 27.81 -3.83 8.09
N GLY A 120 27.04 -2.72 8.06
CA GLY A 120 27.11 -1.67 7.03
C GLY A 120 25.85 -1.62 6.18
N LEU A 121 25.78 -0.63 5.27
CA LEU A 121 24.64 -0.45 4.38
C LEU A 121 24.56 -1.58 3.34
N ARG A 122 23.44 -2.31 3.31
CA ARG A 122 23.19 -3.45 2.41
C ARG A 122 22.05 -3.12 1.44
N PRO A 123 22.32 -2.40 0.33
CA PRO A 123 21.28 -1.88 -0.57
C PRO A 123 20.45 -2.98 -1.26
N ARG A 124 20.98 -4.20 -1.41
CA ARG A 124 20.22 -5.35 -1.95
C ARG A 124 19.07 -5.80 -1.06
N LYS A 125 19.02 -5.33 0.19
CA LYS A 125 17.92 -5.57 1.13
C LYS A 125 17.00 -4.36 1.25
N TYR A 126 17.12 -3.37 0.38
CA TYR A 126 16.20 -2.24 0.35
C TYR A 126 15.03 -2.56 -0.59
N CYS A 127 13.81 -2.44 -0.10
CA CYS A 127 12.58 -2.49 -0.89
C CYS A 127 11.52 -1.58 -0.27
N LEU A 128 10.48 -1.25 -1.05
CA LEU A 128 9.30 -0.54 -0.58
C LEU A 128 8.07 -1.48 -0.69
N PRO A 129 7.13 -1.47 0.28
CA PRO A 129 7.16 -0.71 1.53
C PRO A 129 8.33 -1.09 2.43
N PHE A 130 8.87 -0.09 3.15
CA PHE A 130 10.11 -0.25 3.89
C PHE A 130 9.94 -1.24 5.04
N PHE A 131 11.00 -1.99 5.38
CA PHE A 131 10.92 -2.98 6.45
C PHE A 131 10.51 -2.35 7.78
N TRP A 132 9.50 -2.94 8.40
CA TRP A 132 9.03 -2.53 9.70
C TRP A 132 9.75 -3.27 10.84
N ASN A 133 9.86 -2.61 12.01
CA ASN A 133 9.98 -3.23 13.34
C ASN A 133 9.74 -2.17 14.43
N ARG A 134 8.64 -2.27 15.21
CA ARG A 134 8.66 -1.84 16.61
C ARG A 134 9.07 -3.06 17.45
N GLN A 135 10.26 -2.99 18.06
CA GLN A 135 10.51 -3.78 19.26
C GLN A 135 9.64 -3.22 20.39
#